data_AF-A0A950B3M3-F1
#
_entry.id   AF-A0A950B3M3-F1
#
_cell.length_a   1.000
_cell.length_b   1.000
_cell.length_c   1.000
_cell.angle_alpha   90.00
_cell.angle_beta   90.00
_cell.angle_gamma   90.00
#
_symmetry.space_group_name_H-M   'P 1'
#
loop_
_entity.id
_entity.type
_entity.pdbx_description
1 polymer ?
#
loop_
_entity_poly.entity_id
_entity_poly.type
_entity_poly.pdbx_seq_one_letter_code
_entity_poly.pdbx_strand_id
1 'polypeptide(L)'
;MNAPLPDEVRRALESVTLDDKYSLEHGRAFMSGVQALVRLPMLQRLRDARAGLNTAGFISGYRGSPLGSYDQSLWAAKKYLEANHIVFQPGVNEELGATAVWGTQQLDLYPEAKQFDGVFGIWYGKGPGVDRCSDVFKHANMAGTAKHGGVIAIAGDDHISKSSTAAHQSDHIFKACGTPVFFPSNVQDILDMGLHAFAMSRFSGLWSGLKTIQEVVESSASISVDPDRVNIILPEDFQMPPGGLHIRWPDPPLEQEARLMNYKWYAALAYVRANKLNHNVIATPNDRFGIIASGKAYNDTRQALADLGLDDETCRQLGIRLHKVNVVWPLEATITRDFARGLQEILVVEEKRQVIEYQIKEELYNWRDDVRPNVVGKFSDEHGGEWSLPNPSTDWLLRPNADLTPALIARAIAARLHKLGVPAHIEARMHERIAVLDAREAALQAAKELATGDRIPWFCSGCPHNTSTRVPEGSRAVAGIGCHYMTTWMPDRQTSTFTQMGGEGVTWTGQAHFTKEQHVFANLGDGTYFHSGLLAIRQSIASGVNITYKLLYNDAVAMT
;
A
#
# COMPACT_ATOMS: atom_id res chain seq x y z
N MET A 1 -23.58 -7.24 33.63
CA MET A 1 -24.05 -7.39 32.24
C MET A 1 -24.51 -8.84 32.02
N ASN A 2 -25.70 -9.20 32.53
CA ASN A 2 -26.24 -10.58 32.45
C ASN A 2 -27.68 -10.58 31.89
N ALA A 3 -28.04 -9.63 31.03
CA ALA A 3 -29.29 -9.74 30.30
C ALA A 3 -29.13 -10.85 29.25
N PRO A 4 -30.05 -11.83 29.16
CA PRO A 4 -30.00 -12.83 28.09
C PRO A 4 -30.04 -12.12 26.73
N LEU A 5 -29.19 -12.56 25.81
CA LEU A 5 -29.16 -12.04 24.45
C LEU A 5 -30.55 -12.25 23.82
N PRO A 6 -31.07 -11.27 23.05
CA PRO A 6 -32.29 -11.46 22.26
C PRO A 6 -32.19 -12.75 21.43
N ASP A 7 -33.29 -13.51 21.31
CA ASP A 7 -33.28 -14.83 20.65
C ASP A 7 -32.78 -14.76 19.20
N GLU A 8 -32.99 -13.64 18.52
CA GLU A 8 -32.44 -13.36 17.18
C GLU A 8 -30.90 -13.30 17.17
N VAL A 9 -30.29 -12.67 18.17
CA VAL A 9 -28.83 -12.57 18.33
C VAL A 9 -28.27 -13.94 18.72
N ARG A 10 -28.99 -14.67 19.57
CA ARG A 10 -28.61 -16.03 19.97
C ARG A 10 -28.60 -16.99 18.78
N ARG A 11 -29.66 -17.02 17.97
CA ARG A 11 -29.73 -17.85 16.75
C ARG A 11 -28.68 -17.44 15.72
N ALA A 12 -28.44 -16.15 15.56
CA ALA A 12 -27.37 -15.66 14.69
C ALA A 12 -26.01 -16.22 15.14
N LEU A 13 -25.68 -16.12 16.44
CA LEU A 13 -24.45 -16.66 17.03
C LEU A 13 -24.35 -18.19 16.93
N GLU A 14 -25.46 -18.91 17.06
CA GLU A 14 -25.52 -20.38 16.89
C GLU A 14 -25.30 -20.81 15.44
N SER A 15 -25.59 -19.95 14.47
CA SER A 15 -25.43 -20.21 13.03
C SER A 15 -24.11 -19.72 12.43
N VAL A 16 -23.35 -18.88 13.14
CA VAL A 16 -22.08 -18.32 12.64
C VAL A 16 -21.04 -19.42 12.50
N THR A 17 -20.37 -19.45 11.35
CA THR A 17 -19.25 -20.36 11.10
C THR A 17 -17.97 -19.59 10.75
N LEU A 18 -16.81 -20.22 10.97
CA LEU A 18 -15.54 -19.64 10.50
C LEU A 18 -15.48 -19.52 8.98
N ASP A 19 -16.29 -20.28 8.26
CA ASP A 19 -16.33 -20.28 6.80
C ASP A 19 -17.14 -19.09 6.24
N ASP A 20 -17.94 -18.40 7.06
CA ASP A 20 -18.80 -17.27 6.66
C ASP A 20 -18.00 -16.15 5.98
N LYS A 21 -16.73 -15.96 6.34
CA LYS A 21 -15.83 -15.01 5.65
C LYS A 21 -15.67 -15.27 4.15
N TYR A 22 -15.95 -16.49 3.68
CA TYR A 22 -15.89 -16.90 2.27
C TYR A 22 -17.24 -17.36 1.72
N SER A 23 -18.12 -17.94 2.53
CA SER A 23 -19.41 -18.49 2.06
C SER A 23 -20.58 -17.51 2.15
N LEU A 24 -20.54 -16.52 3.05
CA LEU A 24 -21.68 -15.66 3.32
C LEU A 24 -21.93 -14.71 2.15
N GLU A 25 -23.10 -14.81 1.51
CA GLU A 25 -23.46 -13.99 0.35
C GLU A 25 -23.84 -12.56 0.72
N HIS A 26 -24.41 -12.34 1.92
CA HIS A 26 -25.01 -11.07 2.34
C HIS A 26 -24.83 -10.82 3.84
N GLY A 27 -24.86 -9.54 4.26
CA GLY A 27 -24.74 -9.15 5.66
C GLY A 27 -23.30 -8.91 6.12
N ARG A 28 -22.99 -9.23 7.38
CA ARG A 28 -21.68 -8.94 8.00
C ARG A 28 -20.90 -10.21 8.32
N ALA A 29 -19.61 -10.20 8.00
CA ALA A 29 -18.67 -11.26 8.36
C ALA A 29 -17.45 -10.68 9.09
N PHE A 30 -16.98 -11.38 10.12
CA PHE A 30 -15.74 -11.04 10.83
C PHE A 30 -14.55 -11.61 10.07
N MET A 31 -13.62 -10.74 9.66
CA MET A 31 -12.43 -11.15 8.92
C MET A 31 -11.25 -10.20 9.11
N SER A 32 -10.04 -10.71 8.86
CA SER A 32 -8.83 -9.89 8.75
C SER A 32 -8.73 -9.21 7.38
N GLY A 33 -7.85 -8.22 7.25
CA GLY A 33 -7.57 -7.61 5.95
C GLY A 33 -7.03 -8.59 4.91
N VAL A 34 -6.15 -9.53 5.30
CA VAL A 34 -5.71 -10.63 4.41
C VAL A 34 -6.90 -11.49 3.94
N GLN A 35 -7.84 -11.80 4.82
CA GLN A 35 -9.04 -12.56 4.46
C GLN A 35 -9.98 -11.74 3.56
N ALA A 36 -10.07 -10.42 3.75
CA ALA A 36 -10.79 -9.53 2.84
C ALA A 36 -10.16 -9.54 1.44
N LEU A 37 -8.82 -9.59 1.31
CA LEU A 37 -8.15 -9.75 0.02
C LEU A 37 -8.49 -11.09 -0.67
N VAL A 38 -8.60 -12.18 0.09
CA VAL A 38 -9.07 -13.48 -0.44
C VAL A 38 -10.54 -13.41 -0.89
N ARG A 39 -11.38 -12.66 -0.16
CA ARG A 39 -12.81 -12.52 -0.45
C ARG A 39 -13.09 -11.64 -1.66
N LEU A 40 -12.31 -10.57 -1.85
CA LEU A 40 -12.45 -9.59 -2.94
C LEU A 40 -12.66 -10.21 -4.34
N PRO A 41 -11.82 -11.14 -4.83
CA PRO A 41 -12.02 -11.72 -6.17
C PRO A 41 -13.31 -12.55 -6.29
N MET A 42 -13.78 -13.16 -5.20
CA MET A 42 -15.07 -13.87 -5.19
C MET A 42 -16.25 -12.89 -5.31
N LEU A 43 -16.16 -11.74 -4.64
CA LEU A 43 -17.17 -10.67 -4.78
C LEU A 43 -17.18 -10.08 -6.19
N GLN A 44 -16.01 -9.90 -6.81
CA GLN A 44 -15.93 -9.46 -8.20
C GLN A 44 -16.60 -10.47 -9.15
N ARG A 45 -16.31 -11.77 -8.99
CA ARG A 45 -16.95 -12.84 -9.78
C ARG A 45 -18.46 -12.86 -9.63
N LEU A 46 -18.96 -12.70 -8.41
CA LEU A 46 -20.39 -12.68 -8.12
C LEU A 46 -21.09 -11.50 -8.82
N ARG A 47 -20.47 -10.32 -8.78
CA ARG A 47 -20.97 -9.13 -9.49
C ARG A 47 -21.00 -9.33 -11.00
N ASP A 48 -19.94 -9.92 -11.56
CA ASP A 48 -19.89 -10.25 -12.99
C ASP A 48 -20.99 -11.24 -13.39
N ALA A 49 -21.23 -12.26 -12.57
CA ALA A 49 -22.32 -13.23 -12.79
C ALA A 49 -23.69 -12.54 -12.85
N ARG A 50 -23.93 -11.62 -11.90
CA ARG A 50 -25.18 -10.83 -11.83
C ARG A 50 -25.34 -9.90 -13.04
N ALA A 51 -24.23 -9.46 -13.63
CA ALA A 51 -24.21 -8.68 -14.87
C ALA A 51 -24.28 -9.55 -16.15
N GLY A 52 -24.43 -10.87 -16.02
CA GLY A 52 -24.51 -11.80 -17.15
C GLY A 52 -23.16 -12.16 -17.79
N LEU A 53 -22.04 -11.86 -17.14
CA LEU A 53 -20.69 -12.17 -17.62
C LEU A 53 -20.18 -13.48 -17.03
N ASN A 54 -19.59 -14.32 -17.88
CA ASN A 54 -18.84 -15.50 -17.48
C ASN A 54 -17.34 -15.15 -17.39
N THR A 55 -16.95 -14.52 -16.28
CA THR A 55 -15.54 -14.19 -16.00
C THR A 55 -14.85 -15.24 -15.13
N ALA A 56 -13.52 -15.17 -15.11
CA ALA A 56 -12.64 -15.93 -14.22
C ALA A 56 -11.66 -14.98 -13.51
N GLY A 57 -10.97 -15.49 -12.49
CA GLY A 57 -9.96 -14.73 -11.75
C GLY A 57 -8.59 -15.40 -11.77
N PHE A 58 -7.53 -14.60 -11.79
CA PHE A 58 -6.16 -15.10 -11.66
C PHE A 58 -5.37 -14.28 -10.64
N ILE A 59 -4.70 -14.98 -9.72
CA ILE A 59 -3.93 -14.39 -8.64
C ILE A 59 -2.50 -14.92 -8.71
N SER A 60 -1.52 -14.02 -8.75
CA SER A 60 -0.11 -14.35 -8.69
C SER A 60 0.70 -13.23 -8.04
N GLY A 61 1.92 -13.51 -7.64
CA GLY A 61 2.73 -12.62 -6.81
C GLY A 61 3.70 -13.40 -5.94
N TYR A 62 4.39 -12.69 -5.05
CA TYR A 62 5.30 -13.32 -4.10
C TYR A 62 5.03 -12.81 -2.69
N ARG A 63 4.98 -13.74 -1.74
CA ARG A 63 4.68 -13.45 -0.33
C ARG A 63 5.78 -12.61 0.33
N GLY A 64 5.35 -11.70 1.18
CA GLY A 64 6.23 -10.92 2.04
C GLY A 64 5.40 -10.02 2.96
N SER A 65 5.86 -9.83 4.20
CA SER A 65 5.15 -8.99 5.19
C SER A 65 4.89 -7.57 4.63
N PRO A 66 3.68 -6.99 4.81
CA PRO A 66 2.61 -7.48 5.66
C PRO A 66 1.63 -8.48 4.98
N LEU A 67 1.92 -8.91 3.75
CA LEU A 67 1.15 -9.90 2.99
C LEU A 67 1.72 -11.33 3.11
N GLY A 68 2.53 -11.60 4.14
CA GLY A 68 3.26 -12.87 4.30
C GLY A 68 2.36 -14.11 4.40
N SER A 69 1.15 -13.95 4.96
CA SER A 69 0.17 -15.04 5.13
C SER A 69 -0.85 -15.14 4.00
N TYR A 70 -0.73 -14.33 2.94
CA TYR A 70 -1.74 -14.29 1.88
C TYR A 70 -1.80 -15.60 1.08
N ASP A 71 -0.65 -16.16 0.67
CA ASP A 71 -0.57 -17.46 -0.02
C ASP A 71 -1.25 -18.56 0.80
N GLN A 72 -0.95 -18.63 2.10
CA GLN A 72 -1.52 -19.63 3.00
C GLN A 72 -3.04 -19.50 3.08
N SER A 73 -3.54 -18.26 3.11
CA SER A 73 -4.97 -17.98 3.14
C SER A 73 -5.65 -18.34 1.82
N LEU A 74 -5.00 -18.09 0.68
CA LEU A 74 -5.49 -18.49 -0.65
C LEU A 74 -5.53 -20.02 -0.81
N TRP A 75 -4.49 -20.73 -0.37
CA TRP A 75 -4.48 -22.19 -0.37
C TRP A 75 -5.56 -22.79 0.53
N ALA A 76 -5.74 -22.22 1.73
CA ALA A 76 -6.81 -22.65 2.64
C ALA A 76 -8.21 -22.40 2.05
N ALA A 77 -8.37 -21.34 1.25
CA ALA A 77 -9.63 -21.00 0.59
C ALA A 77 -9.81 -21.65 -0.80
N LYS A 78 -8.92 -22.55 -1.22
CA LYS A 78 -8.87 -23.12 -2.58
C LYS A 78 -10.25 -23.60 -3.07
N LYS A 79 -11.00 -24.34 -2.25
CA LYS A 79 -12.33 -24.86 -2.61
C LYS A 79 -13.32 -23.74 -3.01
N TYR A 80 -13.25 -22.59 -2.35
CA TYR A 80 -14.11 -21.43 -2.62
C TYR A 80 -13.64 -20.67 -3.87
N LEU A 81 -12.33 -20.58 -4.08
CA LEU A 81 -11.74 -19.96 -5.27
C LEU A 81 -12.10 -20.75 -6.53
N GLU A 82 -11.94 -22.08 -6.51
CA GLU A 82 -12.27 -22.96 -7.64
C GLU A 82 -13.76 -22.90 -8.00
N ALA A 83 -14.64 -22.87 -7.00
CA ALA A 83 -16.09 -22.70 -7.20
C ALA A 83 -16.45 -21.37 -7.90
N ASN A 84 -15.55 -20.38 -7.89
CA ASN A 84 -15.72 -19.06 -8.51
C ASN A 84 -14.83 -18.88 -9.76
N HIS A 85 -14.24 -19.95 -10.31
CA HIS A 85 -13.31 -19.91 -11.44
C HIS A 85 -12.06 -19.04 -11.16
N ILE A 86 -11.59 -19.01 -9.91
CA ILE A 86 -10.40 -18.25 -9.53
C ILE A 86 -9.22 -19.20 -9.35
N VAL A 87 -8.15 -18.95 -10.09
CA VAL A 87 -6.89 -19.68 -10.01
C VAL A 87 -5.87 -18.86 -9.23
N PHE A 88 -5.31 -19.46 -8.18
CA PHE A 88 -4.13 -18.92 -7.50
C PHE A 88 -2.89 -19.71 -7.91
N GLN A 89 -1.91 -19.02 -8.48
CA GLN A 89 -0.62 -19.58 -8.86
C GLN A 89 0.48 -18.63 -8.34
N PRO A 90 1.17 -18.95 -7.24
CA PRO A 90 2.25 -18.09 -6.73
C PRO A 90 3.37 -17.97 -7.77
N GLY A 91 3.95 -16.78 -7.85
CA GLY A 91 5.10 -16.50 -8.69
C GLY A 91 6.39 -17.04 -8.05
N VAL A 92 7.41 -17.27 -8.87
CA VAL A 92 8.76 -17.56 -8.38
C VAL A 92 9.35 -16.31 -7.71
N ASN A 93 9.08 -15.15 -8.29
CA ASN A 93 9.32 -13.83 -7.74
C ASN A 93 8.17 -12.90 -8.15
N GLU A 94 8.22 -11.66 -7.68
CA GLU A 94 7.18 -10.66 -7.94
C GLU A 94 7.02 -10.33 -9.41
N GLU A 95 8.14 -10.20 -10.13
CA GLU A 95 8.18 -9.82 -11.55
C GLU A 95 7.48 -10.87 -12.42
N LEU A 96 7.86 -12.15 -12.27
CA LEU A 96 7.24 -13.25 -13.00
C LEU A 96 5.77 -13.45 -12.61
N GLY A 97 5.41 -13.17 -11.35
CA GLY A 97 4.01 -13.12 -10.93
C GLY A 97 3.22 -12.03 -11.66
N ALA A 98 3.79 -10.83 -11.80
CA ALA A 98 3.17 -9.75 -12.57
C ALA A 98 3.09 -10.09 -14.06
N THR A 99 4.12 -10.71 -14.64
CA THR A 99 4.10 -11.16 -16.04
C THR A 99 3.01 -12.20 -16.27
N ALA A 100 2.81 -13.14 -15.34
CA ALA A 100 1.73 -14.12 -15.43
C ALA A 100 0.36 -13.45 -15.39
N VAL A 101 0.15 -12.48 -14.51
CA VAL A 101 -1.10 -11.68 -14.46
C VAL A 101 -1.30 -10.92 -15.77
N TRP A 102 -0.26 -10.30 -16.32
CA TRP A 102 -0.34 -9.61 -17.62
C TRP A 102 -0.72 -10.55 -18.75
N GLY A 103 -0.20 -11.78 -18.75
CA GLY A 103 -0.57 -12.82 -19.72
C GLY A 103 -2.07 -13.10 -19.77
N THR A 104 -2.76 -13.06 -18.63
CA THR A 104 -4.23 -13.26 -18.60
C THR A 104 -5.00 -12.17 -19.35
N GLN A 105 -4.45 -10.96 -19.45
CA GLN A 105 -5.08 -9.86 -20.19
C GLN A 105 -4.94 -10.03 -21.71
N GLN A 106 -4.04 -10.90 -22.17
CA GLN A 106 -3.80 -11.13 -23.59
C GLN A 106 -4.78 -12.13 -24.22
N LEU A 107 -5.66 -12.76 -23.44
CA LEU A 107 -6.63 -13.75 -23.94
C LEU A 107 -7.61 -13.15 -24.97
N ASP A 108 -7.95 -11.87 -24.84
CA ASP A 108 -8.80 -11.15 -25.81
C ASP A 108 -8.12 -10.96 -27.19
N LEU A 109 -6.80 -11.15 -27.27
CA LEU A 109 -6.07 -11.16 -28.55
C LEU A 109 -6.31 -12.45 -29.34
N TYR A 110 -6.85 -13.49 -28.70
CA TYR A 110 -7.10 -14.81 -29.29
C TYR A 110 -8.55 -15.26 -29.03
N PRO A 111 -9.56 -14.55 -29.58
CA PRO A 111 -10.96 -14.71 -29.22
C PRO A 111 -11.53 -16.11 -29.50
N GLU A 112 -11.00 -16.83 -30.50
CA GLU A 112 -11.43 -18.19 -30.83
C GLU A 112 -10.98 -19.25 -29.80
N ALA A 113 -9.95 -18.92 -29.00
CA ALA A 113 -9.35 -19.83 -28.03
C ALA A 113 -9.73 -19.51 -26.57
N LYS A 114 -10.37 -18.36 -26.31
CA LYS A 114 -10.70 -17.95 -24.95
C LYS A 114 -11.94 -18.68 -24.43
N GLN A 115 -11.89 -19.08 -23.16
CA GLN A 115 -12.98 -19.78 -22.48
C GLN A 115 -13.95 -18.84 -21.73
N PHE A 116 -13.47 -17.67 -21.33
CA PHE A 116 -14.20 -16.72 -20.47
C PHE A 116 -14.32 -15.36 -21.17
N ASP A 117 -15.33 -14.57 -20.77
CA ASP A 117 -15.55 -13.22 -21.30
C ASP A 117 -14.40 -12.26 -20.95
N GLY A 118 -13.75 -12.52 -19.80
CA GLY A 118 -12.54 -11.86 -19.35
C GLY A 118 -11.98 -12.53 -18.09
N VAL A 119 -10.69 -12.29 -17.83
CA VAL A 119 -10.01 -12.78 -16.62
C VAL A 119 -9.52 -11.59 -15.81
N PHE A 120 -10.11 -11.34 -14.64
CA PHE A 120 -9.63 -10.29 -13.75
C PHE A 120 -8.39 -10.76 -12.98
N GLY A 121 -7.41 -9.87 -12.83
CA GLY A 121 -6.10 -10.19 -12.28
C GLY A 121 -5.84 -9.55 -10.93
N ILE A 122 -5.20 -10.28 -10.02
CA ILE A 122 -4.59 -9.73 -8.81
C ILE A 122 -3.10 -10.07 -8.82
N TRP A 123 -2.27 -9.04 -8.88
CA TRP A 123 -0.87 -9.13 -8.50
C TRP A 123 -0.71 -8.75 -7.03
N TYR A 124 0.20 -9.38 -6.29
CA TYR A 124 0.59 -8.95 -4.96
C TYR A 124 2.10 -9.05 -4.72
N GLY A 125 2.63 -8.14 -3.91
CA GLY A 125 4.01 -8.17 -3.46
C GLY A 125 4.27 -7.20 -2.31
N LYS A 126 5.38 -7.42 -1.60
CA LYS A 126 5.88 -6.44 -0.64
C LYS A 126 6.44 -5.23 -1.39
N GLY A 127 6.59 -4.10 -0.70
CA GLY A 127 7.21 -2.87 -1.20
C GLY A 127 8.37 -3.04 -2.20
N PRO A 128 9.52 -3.64 -1.83
CA PRO A 128 10.62 -3.84 -2.76
C PRO A 128 10.29 -4.72 -3.99
N GLY A 129 9.27 -5.56 -3.88
CA GLY A 129 8.71 -6.29 -5.01
C GLY A 129 8.05 -5.37 -6.05
N VAL A 130 7.42 -4.28 -5.60
CA VAL A 130 6.90 -3.20 -6.47
C VAL A 130 8.05 -2.55 -7.24
N ASP A 131 9.16 -2.22 -6.56
CA ASP A 131 10.34 -1.64 -7.20
C ASP A 131 10.83 -2.52 -8.36
N ARG A 132 10.97 -3.83 -8.09
CA ARG A 132 11.43 -4.84 -9.07
C ARG A 132 10.48 -5.00 -10.25
N CYS A 133 9.17 -4.86 -10.04
CA CYS A 133 8.15 -5.03 -11.07
C CYS A 133 7.95 -3.83 -12.00
N SER A 134 8.69 -2.73 -11.82
CA SER A 134 8.49 -1.49 -12.58
C SER A 134 8.47 -1.69 -14.10
N ASP A 135 9.30 -2.60 -14.62
CA ASP A 135 9.35 -2.89 -16.06
C ASP A 135 8.05 -3.52 -16.59
N VAL A 136 7.63 -4.64 -16.00
CA VAL A 136 6.39 -5.33 -16.37
C VAL A 136 5.15 -4.46 -16.13
N PHE A 137 5.12 -3.63 -15.09
CA PHE A 137 4.02 -2.69 -14.87
C PHE A 137 3.92 -1.66 -16.00
N LYS A 138 5.03 -1.13 -16.49
CA LYS A 138 5.04 -0.19 -17.63
C LYS A 138 4.56 -0.89 -18.91
N HIS A 139 5.06 -2.09 -19.19
CA HIS A 139 4.58 -2.89 -20.33
C HIS A 139 3.08 -3.14 -20.26
N ALA A 140 2.58 -3.53 -19.09
CA ALA A 140 1.17 -3.82 -18.89
C ALA A 140 0.26 -2.59 -19.04
N ASN A 141 0.67 -1.42 -18.53
CA ASN A 141 -0.11 -0.18 -18.68
C ASN A 141 -0.07 0.39 -20.10
N MET A 142 1.07 0.33 -20.78
CA MET A 142 1.18 0.72 -22.19
C MET A 142 0.24 -0.13 -23.05
N ALA A 143 0.31 -1.46 -22.93
CA ALA A 143 -0.57 -2.37 -23.64
C ALA A 143 -2.05 -2.18 -23.25
N GLY A 144 -2.33 -2.26 -21.95
CA GLY A 144 -3.64 -2.13 -21.33
C GLY A 144 -4.21 -3.45 -20.80
N THR A 145 -5.36 -3.36 -20.15
CA THR A 145 -6.14 -4.53 -19.69
C THR A 145 -7.14 -4.98 -20.75
N ALA A 146 -7.61 -6.23 -20.63
CA ALA A 146 -8.76 -6.73 -21.37
C ALA A 146 -10.05 -6.03 -20.90
N LYS A 147 -11.05 -5.91 -21.78
CA LYS A 147 -12.29 -5.16 -21.49
C LYS A 147 -13.02 -5.66 -20.24
N HIS A 148 -13.11 -6.98 -20.08
CA HIS A 148 -13.73 -7.64 -18.93
C HIS A 148 -12.71 -8.31 -18.00
N GLY A 149 -11.41 -8.06 -18.22
CA GLY A 149 -10.37 -8.47 -17.30
C GLY A 149 -10.28 -7.49 -16.15
N GLY A 150 -9.40 -6.49 -16.28
CA GLY A 150 -9.08 -5.54 -15.22
C GLY A 150 -8.11 -6.15 -14.21
N VAL A 151 -7.20 -5.34 -13.68
CA VAL A 151 -6.11 -5.81 -12.82
C VAL A 151 -5.92 -4.90 -11.62
N ILE A 152 -5.74 -5.52 -10.45
CA ILE A 152 -5.29 -4.86 -9.22
C ILE A 152 -3.86 -5.30 -8.91
N ALA A 153 -2.98 -4.34 -8.64
CA ALA A 153 -1.63 -4.55 -8.12
C ALA A 153 -1.59 -4.18 -6.62
N ILE A 154 -1.60 -5.18 -5.74
CA ILE A 154 -1.59 -4.99 -4.29
C ILE A 154 -0.15 -4.83 -3.80
N ALA A 155 0.17 -3.67 -3.23
CA ALA A 155 1.44 -3.43 -2.56
C ALA A 155 1.29 -3.58 -1.05
N GLY A 156 2.13 -4.41 -0.42
CA GLY A 156 2.28 -4.48 1.03
C GLY A 156 3.43 -3.59 1.49
N ASP A 157 3.12 -2.40 1.99
CA ASP A 157 4.11 -1.45 2.51
C ASP A 157 4.35 -1.64 4.02
N ASP A 158 5.63 -1.68 4.41
CA ASP A 158 6.10 -1.65 5.79
C ASP A 158 6.76 -0.29 6.05
N HIS A 159 5.99 0.63 6.63
CA HIS A 159 6.43 2.01 6.84
C HIS A 159 7.53 2.13 7.89
N ILE A 160 7.60 1.24 8.87
CA ILE A 160 8.60 1.33 9.94
C ILE A 160 9.73 0.31 9.81
N SER A 161 9.73 -0.49 8.73
CA SER A 161 10.72 -1.55 8.48
C SER A 161 10.79 -2.61 9.58
N LYS A 162 9.65 -2.93 10.22
CA LYS A 162 9.58 -3.89 11.33
C LYS A 162 10.07 -5.30 10.95
N SER A 163 9.88 -5.67 9.68
CA SER A 163 10.22 -6.98 9.12
C SER A 163 10.96 -6.85 7.77
N SER A 164 11.63 -5.73 7.58
CA SER A 164 12.21 -5.32 6.29
C SER A 164 13.61 -4.79 6.47
N THR A 165 14.40 -4.80 5.39
CA THR A 165 15.68 -4.07 5.31
C THR A 165 15.52 -2.61 4.94
N ALA A 166 14.33 -2.20 4.48
CA ALA A 166 14.01 -0.83 4.11
C ALA A 166 12.59 -0.46 4.54
N ALA A 167 12.43 0.76 5.07
CA ALA A 167 11.12 1.38 5.25
C ALA A 167 10.59 1.80 3.87
N HIS A 168 9.40 1.34 3.49
CA HIS A 168 8.95 1.40 2.09
C HIS A 168 7.71 2.27 1.88
N GLN A 169 7.57 2.81 0.67
CA GLN A 169 6.41 3.54 0.18
C GLN A 169 6.23 3.30 -1.33
N SER A 170 5.19 2.55 -1.73
CA SER A 170 5.01 2.07 -3.12
C SER A 170 4.34 3.04 -4.09
N ASP A 171 3.64 4.06 -3.58
CA ASP A 171 2.86 5.00 -4.41
C ASP A 171 3.73 5.78 -5.42
N HIS A 172 4.98 6.12 -5.08
CA HIS A 172 5.92 6.76 -5.99
C HIS A 172 6.25 5.90 -7.22
N ILE A 173 6.42 4.59 -7.03
CA ILE A 173 6.70 3.67 -8.15
C ILE A 173 5.44 3.43 -8.97
N PHE A 174 4.29 3.25 -8.33
CA PHE A 174 3.03 3.16 -9.07
C PHE A 174 2.77 4.42 -9.90
N LYS A 175 3.01 5.61 -9.36
CA LYS A 175 2.99 6.87 -10.10
C LYS A 175 3.96 6.83 -11.30
N ALA A 176 5.20 6.40 -11.09
CA ALA A 176 6.20 6.29 -12.16
C ALA A 176 5.83 5.25 -13.25
N CYS A 177 4.99 4.27 -12.92
CA CYS A 177 4.48 3.27 -13.86
C CYS A 177 3.15 3.66 -14.51
N GLY A 178 2.55 4.79 -14.15
CA GLY A 178 1.27 5.22 -14.67
C GLY A 178 0.05 4.50 -14.08
N THR A 179 0.19 3.91 -12.89
CA THR A 179 -0.83 3.09 -12.20
C THR A 179 -1.57 3.93 -11.15
N PRO A 180 -2.89 4.19 -11.28
CA PRO A 180 -3.67 4.86 -10.24
C PRO A 180 -3.64 4.11 -8.92
N VAL A 181 -3.55 4.80 -7.78
CA VAL A 181 -3.29 4.18 -6.47
C VAL A 181 -4.44 4.42 -5.51
N PHE A 182 -5.12 3.35 -5.13
CA PHE A 182 -6.06 3.33 -4.02
C PHE A 182 -5.32 3.10 -2.70
N PHE A 183 -5.76 3.77 -1.64
CA PHE A 183 -5.21 3.60 -0.29
C PHE A 183 -6.32 3.37 0.75
N PRO A 184 -6.70 2.10 1.01
CA PRO A 184 -7.68 1.73 2.02
C PRO A 184 -7.31 2.26 3.40
N SER A 185 -8.29 2.81 4.13
CA SER A 185 -8.11 3.23 5.52
C SER A 185 -8.41 2.13 6.52
N ASN A 186 -9.17 1.09 6.14
CA ASN A 186 -9.63 0.04 7.03
C ASN A 186 -9.94 -1.26 6.25
N VAL A 187 -10.33 -2.32 6.95
CA VAL A 187 -10.62 -3.65 6.35
C VAL A 187 -11.81 -3.60 5.37
N GLN A 188 -12.86 -2.82 5.63
CA GLN A 188 -14.00 -2.67 4.71
C GLN A 188 -13.58 -2.00 3.40
N ASP A 189 -12.72 -0.98 3.50
CA ASP A 189 -12.19 -0.25 2.35
C ASP A 189 -11.41 -1.17 1.39
N ILE A 190 -10.81 -2.28 1.86
CA ILE A 190 -10.17 -3.27 0.98
C ILE A 190 -11.17 -3.83 -0.03
N LEU A 191 -12.38 -4.21 0.42
CA LEU A 191 -13.42 -4.73 -0.46
C LEU A 191 -13.98 -3.61 -1.34
N ASP A 192 -14.35 -2.48 -0.73
CA ASP A 192 -15.02 -1.39 -1.43
C ASP A 192 -14.14 -0.78 -2.53
N MET A 193 -12.91 -0.42 -2.17
CA MET A 193 -11.95 0.15 -3.10
C MET A 193 -11.44 -0.90 -4.08
N GLY A 194 -11.33 -2.17 -3.67
CA GLY A 194 -10.97 -3.25 -4.58
C GLY A 194 -11.96 -3.41 -5.73
N LEU A 195 -13.27 -3.35 -5.45
CA LEU A 195 -14.30 -3.38 -6.48
C LEU A 195 -14.23 -2.15 -7.40
N HIS A 196 -14.01 -0.95 -6.85
CA HIS A 196 -13.78 0.23 -7.67
C HIS A 196 -12.49 0.14 -8.49
N ALA A 197 -11.43 -0.49 -7.98
CA ALA A 197 -10.16 -0.67 -8.65
C ALA A 197 -10.28 -1.60 -9.87
N PHE A 198 -11.00 -2.71 -9.75
CA PHE A 198 -11.31 -3.55 -10.91
C PHE A 198 -12.11 -2.78 -11.97
N ALA A 199 -13.16 -2.08 -11.57
CA ALA A 199 -13.98 -1.34 -12.51
C ALA A 199 -13.25 -0.15 -13.16
N MET A 200 -12.43 0.60 -12.42
CA MET A 200 -11.59 1.64 -13.01
C MET A 200 -10.56 1.06 -13.95
N SER A 201 -9.97 -0.08 -13.61
CA SER A 201 -9.04 -0.79 -14.47
C SER A 201 -9.69 -1.24 -15.79
N ARG A 202 -10.92 -1.77 -15.71
CA ARG A 202 -11.73 -2.12 -16.88
C ARG A 202 -12.19 -0.90 -17.67
N PHE A 203 -12.39 0.26 -17.05
CA PHE A 203 -12.83 1.47 -17.76
C PHE A 203 -11.65 2.16 -18.48
N SER A 204 -10.53 2.34 -17.77
CA SER A 204 -9.37 3.10 -18.24
C SER A 204 -8.37 2.28 -19.05
N GLY A 205 -8.43 0.94 -18.96
CA GLY A 205 -7.41 0.08 -19.53
C GLY A 205 -6.09 0.06 -18.73
N LEU A 206 -6.01 0.71 -17.57
CA LEU A 206 -4.82 0.72 -16.69
C LEU A 206 -4.90 -0.39 -15.66
N TRP A 207 -3.77 -0.83 -15.13
CA TRP A 207 -3.73 -1.52 -13.85
C TRP A 207 -4.05 -0.53 -12.74
N SER A 208 -4.72 -0.98 -11.68
CA SER A 208 -4.99 -0.18 -10.49
C SER A 208 -4.16 -0.68 -9.32
N GLY A 209 -3.40 0.20 -8.67
CA GLY A 209 -2.64 -0.09 -7.47
C GLY A 209 -3.53 -0.07 -6.24
N LEU A 210 -3.34 -1.01 -5.32
CA LEU A 210 -3.96 -1.02 -4.00
C LEU A 210 -2.85 -1.04 -2.94
N LYS A 211 -2.54 0.12 -2.38
CA LYS A 211 -1.53 0.25 -1.33
C LYS A 211 -2.12 -0.22 -0.01
N THR A 212 -1.54 -1.25 0.56
CA THR A 212 -1.92 -1.79 1.86
C THR A 212 -0.75 -1.66 2.82
N ILE A 213 -1.06 -1.47 4.11
CA ILE A 213 -0.06 -1.37 5.18
C ILE A 213 -0.40 -2.36 6.28
N GLN A 214 0.59 -2.66 7.13
CA GLN A 214 0.48 -3.63 8.22
C GLN A 214 -0.79 -3.45 9.06
N GLU A 215 -1.08 -2.22 9.47
CA GLU A 215 -2.18 -1.85 10.35
C GLU A 215 -3.56 -2.16 9.75
N VAL A 216 -3.66 -2.18 8.43
CA VAL A 216 -4.91 -2.47 7.71
C VAL A 216 -5.03 -3.96 7.41
N VAL A 217 -3.94 -4.63 7.00
CA VAL A 217 -4.03 -6.05 6.58
C VAL A 217 -3.98 -7.03 7.75
N GLU A 218 -3.28 -6.69 8.83
CA GLU A 218 -3.19 -7.52 10.03
C GLU A 218 -4.30 -7.24 11.05
N SER A 219 -5.09 -6.18 10.88
CA SER A 219 -6.26 -5.93 11.70
C SER A 219 -7.46 -6.77 11.25
N SER A 220 -8.42 -6.95 12.16
CA SER A 220 -9.67 -7.68 11.91
C SER A 220 -10.88 -6.85 12.30
N ALA A 221 -11.96 -6.97 11.53
CA ALA A 221 -13.20 -6.25 11.77
C ALA A 221 -14.41 -7.04 11.25
N SER A 222 -15.61 -6.72 11.77
CA SER A 222 -16.88 -7.19 11.20
C SER A 222 -17.31 -6.24 10.08
N ILE A 223 -17.16 -6.68 8.83
CA ILE A 223 -17.41 -5.87 7.63
C ILE A 223 -18.63 -6.38 6.87
N SER A 224 -19.29 -5.53 6.07
CA SER A 224 -20.36 -5.94 5.16
C SER A 224 -19.77 -6.60 3.91
N VAL A 225 -20.35 -7.73 3.52
CA VAL A 225 -20.01 -8.51 2.33
C VAL A 225 -21.07 -8.41 1.23
N ASP A 226 -22.02 -7.49 1.38
CA ASP A 226 -23.11 -7.32 0.43
C ASP A 226 -22.57 -6.94 -0.96
N PRO A 227 -22.90 -7.70 -2.03
CA PRO A 227 -22.33 -7.47 -3.35
C PRO A 227 -22.71 -6.12 -3.92
N ASP A 228 -23.86 -5.57 -3.52
CA ASP A 228 -24.43 -4.32 -4.02
C ASP A 228 -24.03 -3.10 -3.17
N ARG A 229 -23.20 -3.30 -2.14
CA ARG A 229 -22.71 -2.21 -1.27
C ARG A 229 -21.94 -1.14 -2.04
N VAL A 230 -21.24 -1.54 -3.09
CA VAL A 230 -20.52 -0.64 -4.00
C VAL A 230 -21.36 -0.40 -5.25
N ASN A 231 -21.80 0.84 -5.43
CA ASN A 231 -22.45 1.29 -6.65
C ASN A 231 -21.41 1.90 -7.59
N ILE A 232 -21.20 1.27 -8.74
CA ILE A 232 -20.18 1.67 -9.72
C ILE A 232 -20.86 2.49 -10.80
N ILE A 233 -20.40 3.73 -10.96
CA ILE A 233 -20.87 4.66 -11.98
C ILE A 233 -19.81 4.75 -13.06
N LEU A 234 -20.14 4.35 -14.28
CA LEU A 234 -19.25 4.55 -15.43
C LEU A 234 -19.40 5.99 -15.94
N PRO A 235 -18.28 6.71 -16.19
CA PRO A 235 -18.35 8.06 -16.75
C PRO A 235 -19.02 8.10 -18.12
N GLU A 236 -19.95 9.04 -18.29
CA GLU A 236 -20.60 9.32 -19.58
C GLU A 236 -19.97 10.53 -20.29
N ASP A 237 -19.19 11.34 -19.56
CA ASP A 237 -18.57 12.59 -20.02
C ASP A 237 -17.15 12.39 -20.60
N PHE A 238 -16.66 11.16 -20.65
CA PHE A 238 -15.35 10.82 -21.22
C PHE A 238 -15.48 10.24 -22.62
N GLN A 239 -14.92 10.93 -23.62
CA GLN A 239 -14.90 10.44 -24.99
C GLN A 239 -13.81 9.38 -25.19
N MET A 240 -14.23 8.15 -25.50
CA MET A 240 -13.30 7.07 -25.83
C MET A 240 -12.55 7.33 -27.14
N PRO A 241 -11.23 7.03 -27.23
CA PRO A 241 -10.50 7.14 -28.48
C PRO A 241 -10.93 6.08 -29.49
N PRO A 242 -10.64 6.29 -30.79
CA PRO A 242 -10.78 5.25 -31.80
C PRO A 242 -10.05 3.96 -31.38
N GLY A 243 -10.73 2.82 -31.49
CA GLY A 243 -10.20 1.52 -31.07
C GLY A 243 -10.14 1.28 -29.56
N GLY A 244 -10.67 2.19 -28.73
CA GLY A 244 -10.78 2.03 -27.27
C GLY A 244 -9.44 2.06 -26.52
N LEU A 245 -9.49 1.73 -25.23
CA LEU A 245 -8.35 1.79 -24.30
C LEU A 245 -7.69 0.44 -23.99
N HIS A 246 -8.35 -0.65 -24.38
CA HIS A 246 -7.93 -2.00 -24.02
C HIS A 246 -6.72 -2.48 -24.83
N ILE A 247 -6.14 -3.56 -24.33
CA ILE A 247 -5.06 -4.27 -25.00
C ILE A 247 -5.48 -4.70 -26.40
N ARG A 248 -4.57 -4.53 -27.34
CA ARG A 248 -4.72 -4.95 -28.73
C ARG A 248 -3.34 -5.23 -29.33
N TRP A 249 -3.33 -6.03 -30.39
CA TRP A 249 -2.12 -6.43 -31.08
C TRP A 249 -2.39 -6.52 -32.58
N PRO A 250 -1.44 -6.13 -33.43
CA PRO A 250 -0.18 -5.45 -33.10
C PRO A 250 -0.40 -3.93 -32.93
N ASP A 251 0.26 -3.32 -31.94
CA ASP A 251 0.35 -1.86 -31.77
C ASP A 251 1.83 -1.44 -31.68
N PRO A 252 2.30 -0.46 -32.48
CA PRO A 252 3.62 0.13 -32.33
C PRO A 252 3.81 0.80 -30.95
N PRO A 253 5.05 0.83 -30.39
CA PRO A 253 5.30 1.40 -29.06
C PRO A 253 4.80 2.85 -28.88
N LEU A 254 5.01 3.72 -29.87
CA LEU A 254 4.58 5.13 -29.80
C LEU A 254 3.06 5.29 -29.77
N GLU A 255 2.31 4.37 -30.37
CA GLU A 255 0.84 4.39 -30.30
C GLU A 255 0.31 3.93 -28.94
N GLN A 256 1.02 3.00 -28.29
CA GLN A 256 0.70 2.57 -26.92
C GLN A 256 0.97 3.71 -25.93
N GLU A 257 2.12 4.38 -26.06
CA GLU A 257 2.47 5.55 -25.25
C GLU A 257 1.44 6.68 -25.45
N ALA A 258 1.14 7.04 -26.70
CA ALA A 258 0.15 8.08 -26.99
C ALA A 258 -1.22 7.75 -26.39
N ARG A 259 -1.65 6.48 -26.39
CA ARG A 259 -2.91 6.07 -25.75
C ARG A 259 -2.88 6.25 -24.24
N LEU A 260 -1.78 5.83 -23.61
CA LEU A 260 -1.56 5.96 -22.18
C LEU A 260 -1.62 7.43 -21.75
N MET A 261 -0.82 8.28 -22.40
CA MET A 261 -0.63 9.68 -22.05
C MET A 261 -1.85 10.54 -22.38
N ASN A 262 -2.49 10.31 -23.55
CA ASN A 262 -3.55 11.20 -24.03
C ASN A 262 -4.94 10.78 -23.59
N TYR A 263 -5.14 9.54 -23.12
CA TYR A 263 -6.48 9.02 -22.82
C TYR A 263 -6.58 8.22 -21.53
N LYS A 264 -5.71 7.24 -21.28
CA LYS A 264 -5.94 6.28 -20.18
C LYS A 264 -5.95 6.95 -18.79
N TRP A 265 -5.02 7.86 -18.50
CA TRP A 265 -5.02 8.59 -17.22
C TRP A 265 -6.24 9.48 -17.04
N TYR A 266 -6.67 10.16 -18.12
CA TYR A 266 -7.87 11.00 -18.08
C TYR A 266 -9.15 10.18 -17.94
N ALA A 267 -9.19 8.96 -18.46
CA ALA A 267 -10.28 8.01 -18.22
C ALA A 267 -10.33 7.60 -16.73
N ALA A 268 -9.17 7.33 -16.11
CA ALA A 268 -9.11 7.05 -14.67
C ALA A 268 -9.59 8.26 -13.84
N LEU A 269 -9.16 9.48 -14.18
CA LEU A 269 -9.63 10.71 -13.53
C LEU A 269 -11.14 10.91 -13.68
N ALA A 270 -11.70 10.69 -14.88
CA ALA A 270 -13.15 10.74 -15.10
C ALA A 270 -13.89 9.72 -14.22
N TYR A 271 -13.34 8.50 -14.08
CA TYR A 271 -13.90 7.48 -13.20
C TYR A 271 -13.87 7.90 -11.72
N VAL A 272 -12.75 8.45 -11.25
CA VAL A 272 -12.60 9.00 -9.89
C VAL A 272 -13.65 10.08 -9.63
N ARG A 273 -13.87 10.98 -10.58
CA ARG A 273 -14.87 12.05 -10.51
C ARG A 273 -16.30 11.49 -10.42
N ALA A 274 -16.67 10.61 -11.33
CA ALA A 274 -18.02 10.04 -11.41
C ALA A 274 -18.43 9.29 -10.13
N ASN A 275 -17.49 8.60 -9.50
CA ASN A 275 -17.72 7.82 -8.29
C ASN A 275 -17.44 8.59 -6.99
N LYS A 276 -17.01 9.86 -7.07
CA LYS A 276 -16.63 10.71 -5.92
C LYS A 276 -15.69 9.98 -4.95
N LEU A 277 -14.69 9.28 -5.50
CA LEU A 277 -13.83 8.42 -4.69
C LEU A 277 -13.05 9.24 -3.65
N ASN A 278 -12.74 10.50 -3.95
CA ASN A 278 -12.24 11.46 -2.98
C ASN A 278 -13.40 12.39 -2.58
N HIS A 279 -13.64 12.61 -1.28
CA HIS A 279 -14.83 13.34 -0.82
C HIS A 279 -14.68 13.98 0.56
N ASN A 280 -15.49 15.00 0.82
CA ASN A 280 -15.59 15.62 2.13
C ASN A 280 -16.41 14.74 3.08
N VAL A 281 -15.86 14.43 4.25
CA VAL A 281 -16.52 13.70 5.34
C VAL A 281 -17.12 14.67 6.36
N ILE A 282 -16.44 15.79 6.62
CA ILE A 282 -16.98 16.93 7.35
C ILE A 282 -16.89 18.13 6.40
N ALA A 283 -18.01 18.85 6.23
CA ALA A 283 -18.03 20.10 5.49
C ALA A 283 -19.22 20.97 5.86
N THR A 284 -19.04 22.28 5.71
CA THR A 284 -20.08 23.31 5.71
C THR A 284 -19.82 24.31 4.57
N PRO A 285 -20.80 25.16 4.20
CA PRO A 285 -20.60 26.21 3.21
C PRO A 285 -19.56 27.28 3.61
N ASN A 286 -19.26 27.42 4.91
CA ASN A 286 -18.41 28.49 5.46
C ASN A 286 -17.10 27.96 6.05
N ASP A 287 -16.65 26.78 5.61
CA ASP A 287 -15.37 26.23 6.06
C ASP A 287 -14.21 27.13 5.67
N ARG A 288 -13.20 27.21 6.54
CA ARG A 288 -12.00 28.02 6.34
C ARG A 288 -10.70 27.25 6.51
N PHE A 289 -10.72 26.12 7.22
CA PHE A 289 -9.55 25.25 7.39
C PHE A 289 -9.85 23.87 6.83
N GLY A 290 -9.09 23.45 5.82
CA GLY A 290 -9.19 22.12 5.24
C GLY A 290 -8.15 21.18 5.81
N ILE A 291 -8.54 19.95 6.09
CA ILE A 291 -7.64 18.84 6.38
C ILE A 291 -7.88 17.77 5.33
N ILE A 292 -6.83 17.37 4.61
CA ILE A 292 -6.91 16.33 3.58
C ILE A 292 -6.01 15.16 3.97
N ALA A 293 -6.57 13.95 4.02
CA ALA A 293 -5.87 12.76 4.51
C ALA A 293 -6.26 11.48 3.75
N SER A 294 -5.37 10.48 3.76
CA SER A 294 -5.56 9.18 3.09
C SER A 294 -5.15 7.99 3.97
N GLY A 295 -5.63 6.79 3.64
CA GLY A 295 -5.23 5.55 4.30
C GLY A 295 -5.32 5.60 5.84
N LYS A 296 -4.30 5.11 6.54
CA LYS A 296 -4.22 5.17 8.01
C LYS A 296 -4.16 6.60 8.54
N ALA A 297 -3.46 7.50 7.85
CA ALA A 297 -3.36 8.91 8.27
C ALA A 297 -4.73 9.60 8.37
N TYR A 298 -5.73 9.16 7.57
CA TYR A 298 -7.11 9.61 7.74
C TYR A 298 -7.71 9.19 9.09
N ASN A 299 -7.55 7.93 9.51
CA ASN A 299 -8.04 7.47 10.81
C ASN A 299 -7.29 8.15 11.97
N ASP A 300 -5.97 8.32 11.84
CA ASP A 300 -5.19 9.02 12.85
C ASP A 300 -5.57 10.50 12.93
N THR A 301 -5.96 11.12 11.82
CA THR A 301 -6.52 12.48 11.81
C THR A 301 -7.87 12.53 12.53
N ARG A 302 -8.74 11.55 12.34
CA ARG A 302 -10.01 11.43 13.09
C ARG A 302 -9.75 11.29 14.59
N GLN A 303 -8.77 10.46 14.96
CA GLN A 303 -8.36 10.28 16.35
C GLN A 303 -7.75 11.57 16.92
N ALA A 304 -6.90 12.26 16.17
CA ALA A 304 -6.30 13.54 16.57
C ALA A 304 -7.35 14.62 16.86
N LEU A 305 -8.36 14.74 15.98
CA LEU A 305 -9.50 15.65 16.21
C LEU A 305 -10.24 15.28 17.50
N ALA A 306 -10.53 13.99 17.72
CA ALA A 306 -11.18 13.52 18.94
C ALA A 306 -10.33 13.79 20.20
N ASP A 307 -9.02 13.58 20.13
CA ASP A 307 -8.08 13.81 21.23
C ASP A 307 -8.01 15.29 21.61
N LEU A 308 -8.13 16.20 20.63
CA LEU A 308 -8.26 17.65 20.85
C LEU A 308 -9.65 18.07 21.38
N GLY A 309 -10.59 17.13 21.50
CA GLY A 309 -11.99 17.41 21.86
C GLY A 309 -12.77 18.10 20.75
N LEU A 310 -12.37 17.91 19.49
CA LEU A 310 -13.02 18.44 18.30
C LEU A 310 -13.86 17.33 17.64
N ASP A 311 -15.08 17.13 18.13
CA ASP A 311 -16.06 16.28 17.46
C ASP A 311 -16.55 16.89 16.13
N ASP A 312 -17.33 16.15 15.36
CA ASP A 312 -17.81 16.60 14.05
C ASP A 312 -18.60 17.91 14.15
N GLU A 313 -19.35 18.10 15.24
CA GLU A 313 -20.15 19.30 15.44
C GLU A 313 -19.27 20.52 15.76
N THR A 314 -18.30 20.37 16.66
CA THR A 314 -17.30 21.41 16.90
C THR A 314 -16.53 21.73 15.62
N CYS A 315 -16.15 20.71 14.83
CA CYS A 315 -15.47 20.92 13.55
C CYS A 315 -16.31 21.80 12.61
N ARG A 316 -17.62 21.53 12.49
CA ARG A 316 -18.54 22.38 11.70
C ARG A 316 -18.61 23.81 12.24
N GLN A 317 -18.70 23.99 13.56
CA GLN A 317 -18.75 25.32 14.18
C GLN A 317 -17.47 26.14 13.95
N LEU A 318 -16.33 25.48 13.92
CA LEU A 318 -15.02 26.10 13.65
C LEU A 318 -14.73 26.32 12.16
N GLY A 319 -15.59 25.81 11.27
CA GLY A 319 -15.35 25.82 9.83
C GLY A 319 -14.20 24.91 9.39
N ILE A 320 -14.11 23.71 9.99
CA ILE A 320 -13.13 22.69 9.61
C ILE A 320 -13.75 21.73 8.59
N ARG A 321 -13.12 21.64 7.42
CA ARG A 321 -13.44 20.66 6.37
C ARG A 321 -12.49 19.48 6.48
N LEU A 322 -13.00 18.25 6.52
CA LEU A 322 -12.19 17.04 6.47
C LEU A 322 -12.45 16.29 5.15
N HIS A 323 -11.42 16.13 4.33
CA HIS A 323 -11.47 15.45 3.05
C HIS A 323 -10.73 14.11 3.10
N LYS A 324 -11.43 13.03 2.75
CA LYS A 324 -10.87 11.69 2.64
C LYS A 324 -10.46 11.44 1.20
N VAL A 325 -9.19 11.07 1.00
CA VAL A 325 -8.62 10.68 -0.29
C VAL A 325 -8.48 9.17 -0.34
N ASN A 326 -9.29 8.53 -1.19
CA ASN A 326 -9.25 7.10 -1.42
C ASN A 326 -8.33 6.75 -2.61
N VAL A 327 -8.22 7.63 -3.60
CA VAL A 327 -7.29 7.52 -4.73
C VAL A 327 -6.24 8.62 -4.61
N VAL A 328 -5.03 8.25 -4.17
CA VAL A 328 -3.95 9.19 -3.84
C VAL A 328 -3.17 9.66 -5.06
N TRP A 329 -3.24 8.91 -6.16
CA TRP A 329 -2.66 9.29 -7.44
C TRP A 329 -3.42 8.65 -8.61
N PRO A 330 -3.66 9.36 -9.73
CA PRO A 330 -3.62 10.82 -9.82
C PRO A 330 -4.76 11.45 -9.01
N LEU A 331 -4.52 12.60 -8.40
CA LEU A 331 -5.53 13.35 -7.67
C LEU A 331 -6.45 14.08 -8.67
N GLU A 332 -7.77 13.91 -8.54
CA GLU A 332 -8.72 14.51 -9.52
C GLU A 332 -8.91 16.00 -9.27
N ALA A 333 -8.62 16.80 -10.30
CA ALA A 333 -8.55 18.25 -10.26
C ALA A 333 -9.85 18.92 -9.78
N THR A 334 -11.01 18.47 -10.28
CA THR A 334 -12.31 19.09 -10.00
C THR A 334 -12.69 18.92 -8.53
N ILE A 335 -12.63 17.69 -8.03
CA ILE A 335 -12.87 17.35 -6.62
C ILE A 335 -11.89 18.12 -5.73
N THR A 336 -10.62 18.19 -6.12
CA THR A 336 -9.57 18.88 -5.34
C THR A 336 -9.83 20.38 -5.25
N ARG A 337 -10.20 21.03 -6.36
CA ARG A 337 -10.53 22.46 -6.38
C ARG A 337 -11.84 22.76 -5.65
N ASP A 338 -12.83 21.88 -5.74
CA ASP A 338 -14.07 22.02 -4.98
C ASP A 338 -13.83 21.85 -3.47
N PHE A 339 -12.94 20.95 -3.07
CA PHE A 339 -12.45 20.87 -1.69
C PHE A 339 -11.71 22.15 -1.26
N ALA A 340 -10.85 22.70 -2.10
CA ALA A 340 -10.04 23.88 -1.78
C ALA A 340 -10.85 25.19 -1.71
N ARG A 341 -12.01 25.25 -2.40
CA ARG A 341 -12.80 26.47 -2.50
C ARG A 341 -13.31 26.95 -1.14
N GLY A 342 -13.06 28.24 -0.87
CA GLY A 342 -13.47 28.94 0.35
C GLY A 342 -12.52 28.77 1.54
N LEU A 343 -11.52 27.88 1.43
CA LEU A 343 -10.55 27.66 2.49
C LEU A 343 -9.49 28.77 2.50
N GLN A 344 -9.02 29.10 3.70
CA GLN A 344 -7.86 29.96 3.92
C GLN A 344 -6.58 29.13 3.94
N GLU A 345 -6.66 27.92 4.50
CA GLU A 345 -5.53 27.02 4.63
C GLU A 345 -5.95 25.55 4.49
N ILE A 346 -5.06 24.73 3.94
CA ILE A 346 -5.15 23.29 3.83
C ILE A 346 -3.95 22.66 4.54
N LEU A 347 -4.22 21.74 5.46
CA LEU A 347 -3.24 20.82 6.04
C LEU A 347 -3.33 19.45 5.34
N VAL A 348 -2.24 19.04 4.70
CA VAL A 348 -2.09 17.72 4.08
C VAL A 348 -1.50 16.74 5.09
N VAL A 349 -2.28 15.72 5.45
CA VAL A 349 -1.87 14.65 6.37
C VAL A 349 -1.72 13.35 5.59
N GLU A 350 -0.49 13.06 5.17
CA GLU A 350 -0.14 11.85 4.42
C GLU A 350 1.08 11.14 5.03
N GLU A 351 1.11 9.81 4.95
CA GLU A 351 2.23 9.00 5.43
C GLU A 351 3.46 9.18 4.54
N LYS A 352 4.66 9.08 5.14
CA LYS A 352 5.94 9.08 4.43
C LYS A 352 6.16 10.34 3.57
N ARG A 353 6.67 10.20 2.35
CA ARG A 353 7.00 11.31 1.45
C ARG A 353 5.75 11.83 0.75
N GLN A 354 5.80 13.09 0.32
CA GLN A 354 4.69 13.82 -0.27
C GLN A 354 4.24 13.21 -1.62
N VAL A 355 2.96 12.90 -1.73
CA VAL A 355 2.28 12.52 -2.97
C VAL A 355 1.08 13.42 -3.20
N ILE A 356 0.21 13.56 -2.20
CA ILE A 356 -0.97 14.44 -2.24
C ILE A 356 -0.53 15.90 -2.19
N GLU A 357 0.41 16.26 -1.30
CA GLU A 357 0.84 17.65 -1.12
C GLU A 357 1.43 18.24 -2.41
N TYR A 358 2.16 17.45 -3.19
CA TYR A 358 2.68 17.90 -4.47
C TYR A 358 1.60 18.13 -5.52
N GLN A 359 0.62 17.23 -5.60
CA GLN A 359 -0.46 17.33 -6.57
C GLN A 359 -1.39 18.50 -6.23
N ILE A 360 -1.75 18.68 -4.96
CA ILE A 360 -2.63 19.79 -4.56
C ILE A 360 -1.95 21.14 -4.77
N LYS A 361 -0.63 21.25 -4.51
CA LYS A 361 0.11 22.49 -4.81
C LYS A 361 0.13 22.76 -6.31
N GLU A 362 0.33 21.74 -7.15
CA GLU A 362 0.29 21.88 -8.61
C GLU A 362 -1.09 22.34 -9.10
N GLU A 363 -2.16 21.67 -8.65
CA GLU A 363 -3.55 21.96 -9.03
C GLU A 363 -4.00 23.38 -8.67
N LEU A 364 -3.43 23.92 -7.59
CA LEU A 364 -3.76 25.24 -7.04
C LEU A 364 -2.79 26.34 -7.49
N TYR A 365 -1.57 26.02 -7.94
CA TYR A 365 -0.54 27.04 -8.22
C TYR A 365 -0.98 28.04 -9.28
N ASN A 366 -1.55 27.56 -10.39
CA ASN A 366 -2.09 28.41 -11.47
C ASN A 366 -3.54 28.87 -11.22
N TRP A 367 -4.06 28.69 -10.01
CA TRP A 367 -5.37 29.24 -9.64
C TRP A 367 -5.26 30.72 -9.28
N ARG A 368 -6.40 31.40 -9.17
CA ARG A 368 -6.42 32.82 -8.84
C ARG A 368 -5.93 33.04 -7.40
N ASP A 369 -5.02 33.99 -7.22
CA ASP A 369 -4.40 34.29 -5.93
C ASP A 369 -5.42 34.64 -4.84
N ASP A 370 -6.55 35.26 -5.19
CA ASP A 370 -7.58 35.71 -4.24
C ASP A 370 -8.46 34.59 -3.66
N VAL A 371 -8.38 33.38 -4.23
CA VAL A 371 -9.14 32.20 -3.77
C VAL A 371 -8.26 31.00 -3.47
N ARG A 372 -6.93 31.13 -3.64
CA ARG A 372 -5.97 30.05 -3.43
C ARG A 372 -5.63 29.93 -1.93
N PRO A 373 -5.95 28.80 -1.26
CA PRO A 373 -5.58 28.61 0.13
C PRO A 373 -4.06 28.43 0.28
N ASN A 374 -3.55 28.74 1.47
CA ASN A 374 -2.23 28.28 1.88
C ASN A 374 -2.23 26.75 1.98
N VAL A 375 -1.13 26.08 1.57
CA VAL A 375 -1.02 24.63 1.65
C VAL A 375 0.20 24.26 2.48
N VAL A 376 -0.05 23.63 3.62
CA VAL A 376 0.97 23.09 4.53
C VAL A 376 0.81 21.57 4.65
N GLY A 377 1.86 20.89 5.07
CA GLY A 377 1.85 19.44 5.20
C GLY A 377 3.10 18.97 5.92
N LYS A 378 4.11 18.56 5.16
CA LYS A 378 5.42 18.23 5.75
C LYS A 378 6.11 19.44 6.34
N PHE A 379 6.01 20.58 5.65
CA PHE A 379 6.60 21.84 6.07
C PHE A 379 5.54 22.86 6.45
N SER A 380 5.95 23.82 7.27
CA SER A 380 5.20 25.03 7.57
C SER A 380 5.23 26.00 6.37
N ASP A 381 4.59 27.16 6.53
CA ASP A 381 4.46 28.20 5.49
C ASP A 381 5.60 29.24 5.47
N GLU A 382 6.70 29.01 6.22
CA GLU A 382 7.71 30.04 6.48
C GLU A 382 8.86 30.08 5.47
N HIS A 383 9.14 29.00 4.75
CA HIS A 383 10.43 28.81 4.07
C HIS A 383 10.38 28.37 2.60
N GLY A 384 9.22 28.42 1.94
CA GLY A 384 9.06 28.01 0.53
C GLY A 384 8.79 26.52 0.35
N GLY A 385 9.26 25.93 -0.76
CA GLY A 385 9.04 24.52 -1.09
C GLY A 385 10.02 23.56 -0.38
N GLU A 386 9.86 22.25 -0.57
CA GLU A 386 10.70 21.20 0.05
C GLU A 386 12.21 21.47 -0.08
N TRP A 387 12.63 22.01 -1.22
CA TRP A 387 14.04 22.23 -1.56
C TRP A 387 14.53 23.67 -1.36
N SER A 388 13.70 24.53 -0.73
CA SER A 388 14.02 25.96 -0.57
C SER A 388 15.02 26.23 0.57
N LEU A 389 15.21 25.29 1.49
CA LEU A 389 16.23 25.36 2.53
C LEU A 389 17.38 24.38 2.25
N PRO A 390 18.64 24.73 2.59
CA PRO A 390 19.77 23.80 2.50
C PRO A 390 19.59 22.53 3.33
N ASN A 391 18.94 22.65 4.49
CA ASN A 391 18.51 21.52 5.31
C ASN A 391 17.11 21.78 5.87
N PRO A 392 16.05 21.32 5.19
CA PRO A 392 14.67 21.54 5.62
C PRO A 392 14.27 20.61 6.78
N SER A 393 15.14 19.66 7.17
CA SER A 393 14.80 18.64 8.17
C SER A 393 14.69 19.13 9.62
N THR A 394 15.02 20.39 9.87
CA THR A 394 14.92 21.01 11.20
C THR A 394 13.55 21.61 11.49
N ASP A 395 12.66 21.72 10.49
CA ASP A 395 11.34 22.36 10.62
C ASP A 395 10.22 21.50 9.99
N TRP A 396 10.05 20.27 10.50
CA TRP A 396 8.94 19.42 10.09
C TRP A 396 7.66 19.78 10.84
N LEU A 397 6.62 20.17 10.11
CA LEU A 397 5.25 20.19 10.64
C LEU A 397 4.72 18.76 10.80
N LEU A 398 4.90 17.94 9.75
CA LEU A 398 4.64 16.50 9.78
C LEU A 398 5.85 15.77 9.20
N ARG A 399 6.33 14.74 9.90
CA ARG A 399 7.54 14.02 9.49
C ARG A 399 7.34 13.24 8.17
N PRO A 400 8.38 13.12 7.33
CA PRO A 400 8.34 12.32 6.10
C PRO A 400 8.84 10.89 6.29
N ASN A 401 9.33 10.55 7.49
CA ASN A 401 9.87 9.25 7.87
C ASN A 401 9.02 8.60 8.98
N ALA A 402 9.29 7.31 9.25
CA ALA A 402 8.45 6.48 10.12
C ALA A 402 6.95 6.54 9.75
N ASP A 403 6.07 6.19 10.68
CA ASP A 403 4.61 6.34 10.65
C ASP A 403 4.17 7.74 11.13
N LEU A 404 2.96 8.22 10.86
CA LEU A 404 2.37 9.31 11.66
C LEU A 404 1.59 8.74 12.86
N THR A 405 1.57 9.52 13.95
CA THR A 405 0.77 9.22 15.14
C THR A 405 -0.33 10.26 15.33
N PRO A 406 -1.47 9.91 15.95
CA PRO A 406 -2.51 10.87 16.28
C PRO A 406 -1.99 12.07 17.08
N ALA A 407 -1.03 11.87 17.99
CA ALA A 407 -0.45 12.95 18.79
C ALA A 407 0.34 13.97 17.96
N LEU A 408 1.14 13.51 16.98
CA LEU A 408 1.85 14.40 16.05
C LEU A 408 0.86 15.22 15.21
N ILE A 409 -0.18 14.56 14.70
CA ILE A 409 -1.22 15.21 13.89
C ILE A 409 -2.02 16.20 14.75
N ALA A 410 -2.35 15.85 15.99
CA ALA A 410 -3.06 16.73 16.92
C ALA A 410 -2.29 18.02 17.21
N ARG A 411 -0.96 17.92 17.44
CA ARG A 411 -0.10 19.09 17.61
C ARG A 411 -0.08 19.98 16.36
N ALA A 412 0.04 19.38 15.17
CA ALA A 412 -0.02 20.14 13.92
C ALA A 412 -1.37 20.85 13.74
N ILE A 413 -2.49 20.14 13.93
CA ILE A 413 -3.84 20.72 13.83
C ILE A 413 -4.03 21.86 14.84
N ALA A 414 -3.65 21.65 16.10
CA ALA A 414 -3.81 22.67 17.14
C ALA A 414 -2.97 23.93 16.85
N ALA A 415 -1.72 23.76 16.41
CA ALA A 415 -0.86 24.88 16.03
C ALA A 415 -1.46 25.69 14.86
N ARG A 416 -2.02 25.02 13.85
CA ARG A 416 -2.67 25.71 12.72
C ARG A 416 -3.97 26.40 13.13
N LEU A 417 -4.80 25.75 13.93
CA LEU A 417 -6.04 26.35 14.44
C LEU A 417 -5.76 27.55 15.35
N HIS A 418 -4.74 27.49 16.21
CA HIS A 418 -4.28 28.64 17.00
C HIS A 418 -3.89 29.81 16.08
N LYS A 419 -3.06 29.56 15.07
CA LYS A 419 -2.63 30.58 14.09
C LYS A 419 -3.81 31.20 13.32
N LEU A 420 -4.79 30.39 12.92
CA LEU A 420 -5.98 30.89 12.21
C LEU A 420 -6.89 31.69 13.15
N GLY A 421 -6.91 31.37 14.44
CA GLY A 421 -7.76 31.95 15.47
C GLY A 421 -9.00 31.09 15.75
N VAL A 422 -9.21 30.71 17.00
CA VAL A 422 -10.39 29.97 17.46
C VAL A 422 -10.95 30.63 18.74
N PRO A 423 -12.21 30.38 19.13
CA PRO A 423 -12.74 30.90 20.38
C PRO A 423 -11.87 30.50 21.58
N ALA A 424 -11.69 31.40 22.55
CA ALA A 424 -10.78 31.21 23.69
C ALA A 424 -11.05 29.92 24.49
N HIS A 425 -12.32 29.49 24.61
CA HIS A 425 -12.67 28.25 25.29
C HIS A 425 -12.23 26.99 24.52
N ILE A 426 -12.19 27.05 23.18
CA ILE A 426 -11.69 25.97 22.32
C ILE A 426 -10.18 25.90 22.41
N GLU A 427 -9.51 27.05 22.37
CA GLU A 427 -8.06 27.15 22.52
C GLU A 427 -7.58 26.59 23.86
N ALA A 428 -8.21 27.01 24.96
CA ALA A 428 -7.92 26.50 26.30
C ALA A 428 -8.10 24.97 26.38
N ARG A 429 -9.18 24.45 25.78
CA ARG A 429 -9.44 23.01 25.72
C ARG A 429 -8.37 22.27 24.91
N MET A 430 -7.97 22.78 23.75
CA MET A 430 -6.90 22.16 22.95
C MET A 430 -5.56 22.14 23.71
N HIS A 431 -5.20 23.23 24.39
CA HIS A 431 -3.99 23.29 25.21
C HIS A 431 -4.01 22.28 26.35
N GLU A 432 -5.14 22.16 27.07
CA GLU A 432 -5.29 21.14 28.12
C GLU A 432 -5.12 19.71 27.55
N ARG A 433 -5.73 19.42 26.40
CA ARG A 433 -5.63 18.12 25.74
C ARG A 433 -4.20 17.80 25.28
N ILE A 434 -3.50 18.77 24.70
CA ILE A 434 -2.09 18.61 24.31
C ILE A 434 -1.22 18.35 25.53
N ALA A 435 -1.41 19.08 26.63
CA ALA A 435 -0.66 18.83 27.86
C ALA A 435 -0.84 17.40 28.39
N VAL A 436 -2.04 16.83 28.26
CA VAL A 436 -2.30 15.42 28.60
C VAL A 436 -1.57 14.46 27.65
N LEU A 437 -1.55 14.75 26.35
CA LEU A 437 -0.82 13.93 25.37
C LEU A 437 0.69 13.96 25.64
N ASP A 438 1.26 15.14 25.88
CA ASP A 438 2.68 15.33 26.15
C ASP A 438 3.09 14.61 27.45
N ALA A 439 2.27 14.68 28.51
CA ALA A 439 2.52 13.95 29.75
C ALA A 439 2.51 12.44 29.55
N ARG A 440 1.62 11.90 28.71
CA ARG A 440 1.57 10.47 28.39
C ARG A 440 2.76 10.01 27.56
N GLU A 441 3.16 10.79 26.56
CA GLU A 441 4.34 10.48 25.75
C GLU A 441 5.61 10.52 26.60
N ALA A 442 5.77 11.52 27.47
CA ALA A 442 6.89 11.59 28.41
C ALA A 442 6.94 10.36 29.34
N ALA A 443 5.79 9.91 29.86
CA ALA A 443 5.71 8.72 30.70
C ALA A 443 6.08 7.43 29.93
N LEU A 444 5.62 7.29 28.68
CA LEU A 444 5.97 6.16 27.82
C LEU A 444 7.46 6.14 27.47
N GLN A 445 8.04 7.31 27.21
CA GLN A 445 9.46 7.44 26.90
C GLN A 445 10.33 7.09 28.12
N ALA A 446 9.99 7.60 29.30
CA ALA A 446 10.65 7.22 30.55
C ALA A 446 10.56 5.70 30.81
N ALA A 447 9.41 5.07 30.54
CA ALA A 447 9.25 3.63 30.68
C ALA A 447 10.13 2.82 29.70
N LYS A 448 10.35 3.32 28.47
CA LYS A 448 11.29 2.69 27.51
C LYS A 448 12.74 2.80 27.98
N GLU A 449 13.13 3.93 28.54
CA GLU A 449 14.49 4.15 29.07
C GLU A 449 14.78 3.28 30.32
N LEU A 450 13.75 2.95 31.09
CA LEU A 450 13.81 2.02 32.23
C LEU A 450 13.78 0.53 31.83
N ALA A 451 13.40 0.19 30.60
CA ALA A 451 13.32 -1.20 30.15
C ALA A 451 14.72 -1.83 30.06
N THR A 452 14.95 -2.91 30.80
CA THR A 452 16.28 -3.50 31.03
C THR A 452 16.82 -4.38 29.88
N GLY A 453 16.38 -4.15 28.64
CA GLY A 453 16.95 -4.81 27.45
C GLY A 453 15.96 -5.06 26.31
N ASP A 454 16.43 -4.87 25.08
CA ASP A 454 15.68 -5.18 23.87
C ASP A 454 15.59 -6.70 23.67
N ARG A 455 14.38 -7.20 23.35
CA ARG A 455 14.19 -8.59 22.90
C ARG A 455 14.57 -8.69 21.42
N ILE A 456 15.87 -8.81 21.16
CA ILE A 456 16.39 -8.92 19.80
C ILE A 456 16.03 -10.29 19.20
N PRO A 457 15.54 -10.36 17.95
CA PRO A 457 15.30 -11.62 17.27
C PRO A 457 16.56 -12.50 17.19
N TRP A 458 16.38 -13.80 17.44
CA TRP A 458 17.44 -14.80 17.42
C TRP A 458 17.04 -16.05 16.66
N PHE A 459 17.99 -16.92 16.36
CA PHE A 459 17.69 -18.23 15.77
C PHE A 459 16.86 -19.09 16.71
N CYS A 460 15.89 -19.83 16.15
CA CYS A 460 15.12 -20.83 16.88
C CYS A 460 16.05 -21.89 17.49
N SER A 461 15.65 -22.46 18.63
CA SER A 461 16.36 -23.59 19.23
C SER A 461 16.50 -24.74 18.23
N GLY A 462 17.73 -25.20 18.00
CA GLY A 462 18.02 -26.26 17.03
C GLY A 462 18.08 -25.82 15.56
N CYS A 463 17.90 -24.53 15.25
CA CYS A 463 17.99 -24.05 13.87
C CYS A 463 19.39 -24.28 13.29
N PRO A 464 19.52 -24.92 12.11
CA PRO A 464 20.81 -25.19 11.49
C PRO A 464 21.58 -23.90 11.16
N HIS A 465 20.89 -22.77 10.97
CA HIS A 465 21.52 -21.46 10.74
C HIS A 465 22.45 -21.04 11.88
N ASN A 466 22.24 -21.53 13.11
CA ASN A 466 23.09 -21.15 14.23
C ASN A 466 24.54 -21.63 14.06
N THR A 467 24.73 -22.84 13.52
CA THR A 467 26.07 -23.38 13.21
C THR A 467 26.49 -23.00 11.80
N SER A 468 25.59 -23.10 10.83
CA SER A 468 25.92 -22.94 9.42
C SER A 468 26.21 -21.50 9.02
N THR A 469 25.90 -20.49 9.83
CA THR A 469 26.30 -19.09 9.56
C THR A 469 27.72 -18.72 10.04
N ARG A 470 28.39 -19.59 10.80
CA ARG A 470 29.79 -19.39 11.20
C ARG A 470 30.74 -19.47 10.00
N VAL A 471 31.81 -18.69 10.02
CA VAL A 471 32.88 -18.69 8.99
C VAL A 471 34.23 -19.00 9.63
N PRO A 472 35.24 -19.45 8.84
CA PRO A 472 36.59 -19.65 9.34
C PRO A 472 37.17 -18.38 9.96
N GLU A 473 38.06 -18.55 10.94
CA GLU A 473 38.73 -17.42 11.60
C GLU A 473 39.45 -16.53 10.57
N GLY A 474 39.29 -15.22 10.70
CA GLY A 474 39.86 -14.23 9.80
C GLY A 474 39.08 -14.02 8.49
N SER A 475 37.99 -14.75 8.26
CA SER A 475 37.09 -14.55 7.12
C SER A 475 35.91 -13.66 7.49
N ARG A 476 35.20 -13.14 6.49
CA ARG A 476 33.88 -12.53 6.72
C ARG A 476 32.81 -13.14 5.82
N ALA A 477 31.57 -13.02 6.28
CA ALA A 477 30.39 -13.24 5.47
C ALA A 477 29.65 -11.93 5.16
N VAL A 478 28.88 -11.94 4.08
CA VAL A 478 27.78 -11.00 3.82
C VAL A 478 26.43 -11.72 3.92
N ALA A 479 25.36 -10.97 4.15
CA ALA A 479 24.00 -11.48 4.25
C ALA A 479 23.05 -10.86 3.22
N GLY A 480 21.84 -11.41 3.12
CA GLY A 480 20.67 -10.77 2.54
C GLY A 480 19.52 -10.74 3.54
N ILE A 481 18.32 -10.44 3.06
CA ILE A 481 17.10 -10.51 3.88
C ILE A 481 16.69 -11.98 4.08
N GLY A 482 16.30 -12.31 5.32
CA GLY A 482 15.95 -13.67 5.76
C GLY A 482 16.55 -13.97 7.13
N CYS A 483 16.32 -15.13 7.74
CA CYS A 483 16.84 -15.45 9.07
C CYS A 483 18.36 -15.23 9.22
N HIS A 484 19.12 -15.44 8.15
CA HIS A 484 20.56 -15.21 8.14
C HIS A 484 20.96 -13.73 8.20
N TYR A 485 20.04 -12.79 7.92
CA TYR A 485 20.24 -11.35 8.18
C TYR A 485 20.55 -11.08 9.65
N MET A 486 19.95 -11.88 10.55
CA MET A 486 20.08 -11.67 11.99
C MET A 486 21.51 -11.78 12.49
N THR A 487 22.39 -12.47 11.75
CA THR A 487 23.81 -12.59 12.12
C THR A 487 24.53 -11.25 12.14
N THR A 488 23.99 -10.21 11.49
CA THR A 488 24.59 -8.87 11.47
C THR A 488 24.56 -8.17 12.84
N TRP A 489 23.68 -8.60 13.75
CA TRP A 489 23.62 -8.13 15.14
C TRP A 489 24.02 -9.21 16.16
N MET A 490 24.63 -10.32 15.71
CA MET A 490 25.20 -11.34 16.58
C MET A 490 26.70 -11.08 16.75
N PRO A 491 27.18 -10.69 17.95
CA PRO A 491 28.58 -10.27 18.13
C PRO A 491 29.61 -11.35 17.78
N ASP A 492 29.23 -12.63 17.89
CA ASP A 492 30.05 -13.80 17.61
C ASP A 492 29.92 -14.32 16.17
N ARG A 493 29.27 -13.58 15.28
CA ARG A 493 29.15 -13.91 13.86
C ARG A 493 29.91 -12.86 13.05
N GLN A 494 30.98 -13.27 12.37
CA GLN A 494 31.78 -12.43 11.46
C GLN A 494 31.02 -12.14 10.15
N THR A 495 29.79 -11.66 10.25
CA THR A 495 28.96 -11.28 9.11
C THR A 495 28.75 -9.78 9.13
N SER A 496 29.13 -9.10 8.05
CA SER A 496 28.97 -7.66 7.92
C SER A 496 28.17 -7.32 6.67
N THR A 497 27.42 -6.22 6.77
CA THR A 497 26.58 -5.65 5.71
C THR A 497 25.53 -6.62 5.16
N PHE A 498 24.67 -6.11 4.29
CA PHE A 498 23.60 -6.85 3.64
C PHE A 498 23.19 -6.16 2.33
N THR A 499 22.38 -6.85 1.54
CA THR A 499 21.83 -6.33 0.28
C THR A 499 20.39 -6.82 0.09
N GLN A 500 19.71 -6.34 -0.96
CA GLN A 500 18.35 -6.74 -1.31
C GLN A 500 18.26 -8.23 -1.68
N MET A 501 17.07 -8.81 -1.54
CA MET A 501 16.80 -10.20 -1.93
C MET A 501 17.17 -10.45 -3.40
N GLY A 502 18.01 -11.45 -3.64
CA GLY A 502 18.54 -11.81 -4.95
C GLY A 502 19.83 -11.08 -5.34
N GLY A 503 20.33 -10.15 -4.52
CA GLY A 503 21.61 -9.47 -4.73
C GLY A 503 22.77 -10.05 -3.90
N GLU A 504 22.49 -11.02 -3.03
CA GLU A 504 23.42 -11.57 -2.06
C GLU A 504 24.73 -12.02 -2.73
N GLY A 505 25.87 -11.62 -2.17
CA GLY A 505 27.19 -11.93 -2.71
C GLY A 505 27.63 -11.08 -3.90
N VAL A 506 26.73 -10.54 -4.72
CA VAL A 506 27.10 -9.77 -5.93
C VAL A 506 27.82 -8.46 -5.60
N THR A 507 27.60 -7.89 -4.43
CA THR A 507 28.39 -6.72 -3.97
C THR A 507 29.89 -7.00 -3.95
N TRP A 508 30.30 -8.27 -3.81
CA TRP A 508 31.71 -8.67 -3.88
C TRP A 508 32.31 -8.44 -5.26
N THR A 509 31.53 -8.60 -6.34
CA THR A 509 31.97 -8.28 -7.69
C THR A 509 32.50 -6.85 -7.80
N GLY A 510 31.86 -5.90 -7.14
CA GLY A 510 32.34 -4.51 -7.09
C GLY A 510 33.50 -4.30 -6.13
N GLN A 511 33.53 -5.01 -5.00
CA GLN A 511 34.54 -4.84 -3.94
C GLN A 511 35.89 -5.49 -4.27
N ALA A 512 35.89 -6.67 -4.89
CA ALA A 512 37.06 -7.54 -5.06
C ALA A 512 38.25 -6.84 -5.76
N HIS A 513 37.98 -5.85 -6.60
CA HIS A 513 39.00 -5.09 -7.33
C HIS A 513 39.72 -4.03 -6.47
N PHE A 514 39.15 -3.64 -5.33
CA PHE A 514 39.59 -2.48 -4.55
C PHE A 514 39.93 -2.82 -3.10
N THR A 515 40.10 -4.10 -2.78
CA THR A 515 40.43 -4.58 -1.44
C THR A 515 41.60 -5.55 -1.47
N LYS A 516 42.27 -5.69 -0.31
CA LYS A 516 43.29 -6.73 -0.10
C LYS A 516 42.68 -8.09 0.25
N GLU A 517 41.41 -8.10 0.67
CA GLU A 517 40.66 -9.32 0.93
C GLU A 517 40.51 -10.13 -0.38
N GLN A 518 40.86 -11.41 -0.37
CA GLN A 518 40.88 -12.24 -1.58
C GLN A 518 39.62 -13.10 -1.76
N HIS A 519 38.78 -13.17 -0.72
CA HIS A 519 37.65 -14.09 -0.64
C HIS A 519 36.65 -13.61 0.40
N VAL A 520 35.37 -13.85 0.15
CA VAL A 520 34.29 -13.66 1.14
C VAL A 520 33.32 -14.84 1.09
N PHE A 521 32.56 -15.00 2.17
CA PHE A 521 31.40 -15.89 2.21
C PHE A 521 30.11 -15.10 1.96
N ALA A 522 29.11 -15.70 1.31
CA ALA A 522 27.77 -15.14 1.19
C ALA A 522 26.74 -16.12 1.77
N ASN A 523 26.09 -15.73 2.86
CA ASN A 523 24.97 -16.48 3.41
C ASN A 523 23.74 -16.22 2.53
N LEU A 524 23.13 -17.30 2.01
CA LEU A 524 21.98 -17.22 1.10
C LEU A 524 20.93 -18.25 1.53
N GLY A 525 19.73 -17.79 1.87
CA GLY A 525 18.61 -18.69 2.19
C GLY A 525 18.13 -19.46 0.95
N ASP A 526 17.59 -20.66 1.14
CA ASP A 526 16.92 -21.47 0.11
C ASP A 526 15.77 -20.75 -0.59
N GLY A 527 14.93 -20.03 0.16
CA GLY A 527 13.85 -19.21 -0.39
C GLY A 527 14.39 -18.11 -1.32
N THR A 528 15.48 -17.44 -0.92
CA THR A 528 16.11 -16.42 -1.77
C THR A 528 16.80 -17.05 -2.98
N TYR A 529 17.46 -18.20 -2.81
CA TYR A 529 18.07 -18.95 -3.90
C TYR A 529 17.03 -19.26 -5.00
N PHE A 530 15.85 -19.75 -4.61
CA PHE A 530 14.74 -20.02 -5.52
C PHE A 530 14.17 -18.74 -6.15
N HIS A 531 13.97 -17.69 -5.35
CA HIS A 531 13.37 -16.43 -5.80
C HIS A 531 14.19 -15.70 -6.86
N SER A 532 15.47 -15.42 -6.58
CA SER A 532 16.36 -14.66 -7.49
C SER A 532 17.86 -14.89 -7.23
N GLY A 533 18.25 -15.53 -6.13
CA GLY A 533 19.65 -15.74 -5.74
C GLY A 533 20.43 -16.63 -6.71
N LEU A 534 19.75 -17.47 -7.49
CA LEU A 534 20.40 -18.20 -8.59
C LEU A 534 21.03 -17.24 -9.62
N LEU A 535 20.41 -16.08 -9.89
CA LEU A 535 20.97 -15.07 -10.80
C LEU A 535 22.22 -14.41 -10.20
N ALA A 536 22.23 -14.15 -8.88
CA ALA A 536 23.41 -13.63 -8.18
C ALA A 536 24.62 -14.56 -8.32
N ILE A 537 24.42 -15.87 -8.10
CA ILE A 537 25.49 -16.86 -8.27
C ILE A 537 26.01 -16.85 -9.72
N ARG A 538 25.12 -16.81 -10.71
CA ARG A 538 25.51 -16.72 -12.13
C ARG A 538 26.30 -15.45 -12.43
N GLN A 539 25.94 -14.32 -11.83
CA GLN A 539 26.69 -13.08 -11.96
C GLN A 539 28.10 -13.19 -11.35
N SER A 540 28.24 -13.76 -10.15
CA SER A 540 29.58 -13.97 -9.56
C SER A 540 30.47 -14.87 -10.41
N ILE A 541 29.90 -15.93 -11.00
CA ILE A 541 30.63 -16.80 -11.95
C ILE A 541 31.06 -16.00 -13.18
N ALA A 542 30.15 -15.24 -13.79
CA ALA A 542 30.45 -14.42 -14.96
C ALA A 542 31.54 -13.36 -14.69
N SER A 543 31.60 -12.86 -13.45
CA SER A 543 32.62 -11.89 -13.03
C SER A 543 33.96 -12.51 -12.63
N GLY A 544 34.07 -13.84 -12.53
CA GLY A 544 35.32 -14.52 -12.16
C GLY A 544 35.81 -14.17 -10.75
N VAL A 545 34.93 -13.74 -9.84
CA VAL A 545 35.32 -13.36 -8.47
C VAL A 545 35.39 -14.57 -7.54
N ASN A 546 36.36 -14.55 -6.62
CA ASN A 546 36.54 -15.61 -5.64
C ASN A 546 35.60 -15.42 -4.44
N ILE A 547 34.54 -16.22 -4.36
CA ILE A 547 33.49 -16.14 -3.34
C ILE A 547 32.92 -17.53 -3.03
N THR A 548 32.55 -17.77 -1.77
CA THR A 548 31.83 -18.99 -1.37
C THR A 548 30.40 -18.68 -0.96
N TYR A 549 29.43 -19.21 -1.71
CA TYR A 549 28.03 -19.16 -1.31
C TYR A 549 27.70 -20.28 -0.33
N LYS A 550 27.01 -19.93 0.75
CA LYS A 550 26.49 -20.86 1.75
C LYS A 550 24.99 -20.89 1.63
N LEU A 551 24.47 -21.93 0.98
CA LEU A 551 23.03 -22.16 0.85
C LEU A 551 22.48 -22.70 2.16
N LEU A 552 21.67 -21.87 2.83
CA LEU A 552 21.09 -22.13 4.13
C LEU A 552 19.66 -22.64 3.94
N TYR A 553 19.51 -23.97 3.99
CA TYR A 553 18.24 -24.64 3.73
C TYR A 553 17.45 -24.86 5.02
N ASN A 554 16.21 -24.39 5.06
CA ASN A 554 15.28 -24.58 6.18
C ASN A 554 13.84 -24.90 5.75
N ASP A 555 13.58 -25.02 4.44
CA ASP A 555 12.29 -25.32 3.82
C ASP A 555 11.16 -24.33 4.18
N ALA A 556 11.54 -23.11 4.61
CA ALA A 556 10.61 -22.12 5.15
C ALA A 556 11.00 -20.67 4.83
N VAL A 557 10.03 -19.90 4.34
CA VAL A 557 10.13 -18.43 4.34
C VAL A 557 9.76 -17.95 5.74
N ALA A 558 10.73 -18.01 6.65
CA ALA A 558 10.50 -17.91 8.10
C ALA A 558 10.57 -16.48 8.68
N MET A 559 11.14 -15.51 7.95
CA MET A 559 11.24 -14.10 8.37
C MET A 559 10.16 -13.24 7.70
N THR A 560 8.94 -13.78 7.60
CA THR A 560 7.74 -13.11 7.09
C THR A 560 6.59 -13.39 8.01
#